data_AF-A0A914T4V2-F1
#
_entry.id   AF-A0A914T4V2-F1
#
_cell.length_a   1.000
_cell.length_b   1.000
_cell.length_c   1.000
_cell.angle_alpha   90.00
_cell.angle_beta   90.00
_cell.angle_gamma   90.00
#
_symmetry.space_group_name_H-M   'P 1'
#
loop_
_entity.id
_entity.type
_entity.pdbx_description
1 polymer ?
#
loop_
_entity_poly.entity_id
_entity_poly.type
_entity_poly.pdbx_seq_one_letter_code
_entity_poly.pdbx_strand_id
1 'polypeptide(L)' 'MLEQYATSLEDEVEERTKELVEEKKKSDILLYRMLPKQVAERLKLGHTVEPEFSRPIHVDNVLYLL' A
#
# COMPACT_ATOMS: atom_id res chain seq x y z
N MET A 1 -41.35 3.02 9.75
CA MET A 1 -40.60 4.25 10.09
C MET A 1 -39.20 3.95 10.65
N LEU A 2 -38.99 2.94 11.51
CA LEU A 2 -37.63 2.53 11.93
C LEU A 2 -37.02 1.40 11.06
N GLU A 3 -37.83 0.44 10.61
CA GLU A 3 -37.35 -0.67 9.78
C GLU A 3 -36.74 -0.19 8.45
N GLN A 4 -37.39 0.77 7.78
CA GLN A 4 -36.86 1.38 6.56
C GLN A 4 -35.51 2.09 6.78
N TYR A 5 -35.33 2.72 7.94
CA TYR A 5 -34.06 3.36 8.29
C TYR A 5 -32.97 2.32 8.56
N ALA A 6 -33.29 1.23 9.27
CA ALA A 6 -32.38 0.12 9.50
C ALA A 6 -31.95 -0.54 8.18
N THR A 7 -32.90 -0.81 7.28
CA THR A 7 -32.60 -1.36 5.93
C THR A 7 -31.70 -0.42 5.13
N SER A 8 -32.00 0.88 5.12
CA SER A 8 -31.17 1.84 4.39
C SER A 8 -29.74 1.93 4.92
N LEU A 9 -29.53 1.74 6.23
CA LEU A 9 -28.19 1.69 6.83
C LEU A 9 -27.44 0.39 6.47
N GLU A 10 -28.15 -0.75 6.42
CA GLU A 10 -27.58 -2.02 5.98
C GLU A 10 -27.11 -1.93 4.52
N ASP A 11 -27.95 -1.37 3.65
CA ASP A 11 -27.62 -1.13 2.24
C ASP A 11 -26.40 -0.21 2.09
N GLU A 12 -26.34 0.89 2.87
CA GLU A 12 -25.21 1.82 2.85
C GLU A 12 -23.91 1.15 3.33
N VAL A 13 -23.99 0.32 4.37
CA VAL A 13 -22.83 -0.43 4.86
C VAL A 13 -22.37 -1.44 3.82
N GLU A 14 -23.27 -2.15 3.15
CA GLU A 14 -22.94 -3.10 2.09
C GLU A 14 -22.24 -2.38 0.92
N GLU A 15 -22.81 -1.27 0.45
CA GLU A 15 -22.25 -0.47 -0.64
C GLU A 15 -20.84 0.02 -0.30
N ARG A 16 -20.65 0.66 0.86
CA ARG A 16 -19.33 1.15 1.28
C ARG A 16 -18.33 0.02 1.52
N THR A 17 -18.79 -1.13 2.00
CA THR A 17 -17.92 -2.32 2.15
C THR A 17 -17.43 -2.81 0.79
N LYS A 18 -18.31 -2.82 -0.22
CA LYS A 18 -17.94 -3.18 -1.59
C LYS A 18 -16.92 -2.21 -2.18
N GLU A 19 -17.15 -0.90 -2.05
CA GLU A 19 -16.20 0.12 -2.50
C GLU A 19 -14.84 -0.04 -1.84
N LEU A 20 -14.81 -0.27 -0.52
CA LEU A 20 -13.57 -0.48 0.23
C LEU A 20 -12.80 -1.70 -0.28
N VAL A 21 -13.49 -2.80 -0.61
CA VAL A 21 -12.87 -4.01 -1.17
C VAL A 21 -12.24 -3.71 -2.55
N GLU A 22 -12.93 -2.95 -3.39
CA GLU A 22 -12.43 -2.57 -4.71
C GLU A 22 -11.20 -1.67 -4.61
N GLU A 23 -11.22 -0.65 -3.75
CA GLU A 23 -10.08 0.23 -3.53
C GLU A 23 -8.88 -0.51 -2.93
N LYS A 24 -9.11 -1.42 -1.97
CA LYS A 24 -8.05 -2.26 -1.43
C LYS A 24 -7.40 -3.13 -2.51
N LYS A 25 -8.17 -3.65 -3.46
CA LYS A 25 -7.64 -4.42 -4.60
C LYS A 25 -6.80 -3.54 -5.53
N LYS A 26 -7.23 -2.31 -5.83
CA LYS A 26 -6.46 -1.36 -6.66
C LYS A 26 -5.14 -1.01 -5.97
N SER A 27 -5.17 -0.75 -4.67
CA SER A 27 -3.99 -0.47 -3.85
C SER A 27 -3.01 -1.65 -3.85
N ASP A 28 -3.50 -2.87 -3.64
CA ASP A 28 -2.69 -4.09 -3.70
C ASP A 28 -2.00 -4.25 -5.07
N ILE A 29 -2.74 -4.07 -6.18
CA ILE A 29 -2.18 -4.14 -7.54
C ILE A 29 -1.07 -3.12 -7.74
N LEU A 30 -1.29 -1.87 -7.29
CA LEU A 30 -0.29 -0.82 -7.40
C LEU A 30 0.97 -1.16 -6.59
N LEU A 31 0.80 -1.67 -5.37
CA LEU A 31 1.90 -2.07 -4.50
C LEU A 31 2.79 -3.13 -5.16
N TYR A 32 2.19 -4.16 -5.78
CA TYR A 32 2.94 -5.19 -6.51
C TYR A 32 3.60 -4.68 -7.80
N ARG A 33 3.15 -3.56 -8.38
CA ARG A 33 3.81 -2.92 -9.52
C ARG A 33 5.00 -2.05 -9.09
N MET A 34 4.95 -1.49 -7.89
CA MET A 34 5.99 -0.60 -7.37
C MET A 34 7.12 -1.35 -6.67
N LEU A 35 6.85 -2.52 -6.09
CA LEU A 35 7.79 -3.24 -5.24
C LEU A 35 7.87 -4.71 -5.64
N PRO A 36 9.04 -5.37 -5.44
CA PRO A 36 9.14 -6.82 -5.55
C PRO A 36 8.11 -7.50 -4.65
N LYS A 37 7.51 -8.59 -5.13
CA LYS A 37 6.42 -9.29 -4.43
C LYS A 37 6.72 -9.59 -2.96
N GLN A 38 7.94 -10.04 -2.65
CA GLN A 38 8.34 -10.34 -1.26
C GLN A 38 8.31 -9.10 -0.34
N VAL A 39 8.70 -7.93 -0.86
CA VAL A 39 8.67 -6.67 -0.11
C VAL A 39 7.22 -6.21 0.10
N ALA A 40 6.41 -6.27 -0.96
CA ALA A 40 4.99 -5.94 -0.88
C ALA A 40 4.24 -6.80 0.17
N GLU A 41 4.45 -8.12 0.18
CA GLU A 41 3.82 -9.00 1.20
C GLU A 41 4.24 -8.65 2.62
N ARG A 42 5.53 -8.36 2.84
CA ARG A 42 6.03 -7.95 4.18
C ARG A 42 5.38 -6.65 4.64
N LEU A 43 5.25 -5.66 3.75
CA LEU A 43 4.58 -4.40 4.06
C LEU A 43 3.09 -4.59 4.37
N LYS A 44 2.39 -5.47 3.63
CA LYS A 44 0.97 -5.80 3.89
C LYS A 44 0.75 -6.45 5.25
N LEU A 45 1.74 -7.19 5.76
CA LEU A 45 1.73 -7.76 7.10
C LEU A 45 2.10 -6.74 8.20
N GLY A 46 2.36 -5.47 7.84
CA GLY A 46 2.75 -4.42 8.77
C GLY A 46 4.23 -4.46 9.17
N HIS A 47 5.06 -5.28 8.50
CA HIS A 47 6.48 -5.30 8.77
C HIS A 47 7.18 -4.12 8.12
N THR A 48 8.06 -3.46 8.87
CA THR A 48 9.00 -2.50 8.31
C THR A 48 9.99 -3.24 7.41
N VAL A 49 10.18 -2.73 6.20
CA VAL A 49 11.23 -3.19 5.28
C VAL A 49 12.24 -2.07 5.13
N GLU A 50 13.50 -2.35 5.42
CA GLU A 50 14.58 -1.39 5.19
C GLU A 50 14.77 -1.17 3.69
N PRO A 51 14.92 0.09 3.22
CA PRO A 51 15.23 0.36 1.83
C PRO A 51 16.58 -0.28 1.47
N GLU A 52 16.60 -1.06 0.38
CA GLU A 52 17.83 -1.65 -0.17
C GLU A 52 18.84 -0.58 -0.65
N PHE A 53 18.34 0.64 -0.92
CA PHE A 53 19.15 1.83 -1.22
C PHE A 53 19.27 2.78 -0.02
N SER A 54 19.82 2.28 1.07
CA SER A 54 20.54 3.13 2.04
C SER A 54 22.05 3.06 1.81
N ARG A 55 22.52 2.88 0.57
CA ARG A 55 23.92 3.20 0.27
C ARG A 55 24.02 4.71 0.14
N PRO A 56 24.79 5.41 1.00
CA PRO A 56 25.18 6.77 0.70
C PRO A 56 25.85 6.73 -0.67
N ILE A 57 25.38 7.54 -1.60
CA ILE A 57 26.07 7.78 -2.87
C ILE A 57 27.42 8.40 -2.46
N HIS A 58 28.43 7.56 -2.25
CA HIS A 58 29.78 8.02 -2.04
C HIS A 58 30.20 8.64 -3.36
N VAL A 59 30.26 9.97 -3.38
CA VAL A 59 30.93 10.75 -4.42
C VAL A 59 32.44 10.58 -4.28
N ASP A 60 32.92 9.35 -4.35
CA ASP A 60 34.34 9.04 -4.44
C ASP A 60 34.77 9.19 -5.90
N ASN A 61 34.84 10.43 -6.39
CA ASN A 61 35.40 10.71 -7.72
C ASN A 61 35.93 12.15 -7.83
N VAL A 62 36.77 12.57 -6.88
CA VAL A 62 37.61 13.78 -7.07
C VAL A 62 39.06 13.62 -6.59
N LEU A 63 39.50 12.41 -6.21
CA LEU A 63 40.86 12.18 -5.68
C LEU A 63 41.74 11.28 -6.57
N TYR A 64 41.48 11.26 -7.88
CA TYR A 64 42.39 10.64 -8.87
C TYR A 64 43.19 11.65 -9.71
N LEU A 65 43.25 12.93 -9.30
CA LEU A 65 43.97 14.00 -10.03
C LEU A 65 44.81 14.95 -9.14
N LEU A 66 45.37 14.45 -8.04
CA LEU A 66 46.52 15.05 -7.34
C LEU A 66 47.50 13.94 -6.95
#